data_AF-A0A1H5VWD7-F1
#
_entry.id   AF-A0A1H5VWD7-F1
#
_cell.length_a   1.000
_cell.length_b   1.000
_cell.length_c   1.000
_cell.angle_alpha   90.00
_cell.angle_beta   90.00
_cell.angle_gamma   90.00
#
_symmetry.space_group_name_H-M   'P 1'
#
loop_
_entity.id
_entity.type
_entity.pdbx_description
1 polymer ?
#
loop_
_entity_poly.entity_id
_entity_poly.type
_entity_poly.pdbx_seq_one_letter_code
_entity_poly.pdbx_strand_id
1 'polypeptide(L)'
;MQRIPPNPRNADHVTRIEPNVIDEADVGTITLSVFDNRDSRVVVDGGSDTWEFVINEEIAYSRWDHHELPDWIEPVLSQIGIRALRAEEEGV
;
A
#
# COMPACT_ATOMS: atom_id res chain seq x y z
N MET A 1 -13.37 12.78 6.17
CA MET A 1 -12.47 13.55 5.27
C MET A 1 -12.36 12.77 3.96
N GLN A 2 -12.72 13.32 2.81
CA GLN A 2 -12.48 12.64 1.52
C GLN A 2 -10.98 12.77 1.19
N ARG A 3 -10.20 11.69 1.43
CA ARG A 3 -8.83 11.61 0.93
C ARG A 3 -8.94 11.44 -0.59
N ILE A 4 -8.55 12.48 -1.33
CA ILE A 4 -8.40 12.39 -2.78
C ILE A 4 -7.25 11.40 -3.00
N PRO A 5 -7.45 10.27 -3.70
CA PRO A 5 -6.35 9.35 -3.95
C PRO A 5 -5.23 10.12 -4.65
N PRO A 6 -3.98 9.99 -4.19
CA PRO A 6 -2.88 10.73 -4.77
C PRO A 6 -2.78 10.40 -6.25
N ASN A 7 -2.68 11.45 -7.07
CA ASN A 7 -2.65 11.29 -8.52
C ASN A 7 -1.40 10.46 -8.88
N PRO A 8 -1.55 9.27 -9.49
CA PRO A 8 -0.42 8.35 -9.72
C PRO A 8 0.66 8.95 -10.62
N ARG A 9 0.36 10.05 -11.34
CA ARG A 9 1.34 10.82 -12.12
C ARG A 9 2.43 11.49 -11.28
N ASN A 10 2.22 11.65 -9.98
CA ASN A 10 3.20 12.22 -9.06
C ASN A 10 4.02 11.15 -8.32
N ALA A 11 3.78 9.86 -8.60
CA ALA A 11 4.57 8.78 -8.02
C ALA A 11 5.91 8.68 -8.74
N ASP A 12 6.98 8.47 -7.98
CA ASP A 12 8.33 8.24 -8.49
C ASP A 12 8.42 6.87 -9.18
N HIS A 13 7.68 5.89 -8.65
CA HIS A 13 7.58 4.57 -9.24
C HIS A 13 6.14 4.05 -9.19
N VAL A 14 5.67 3.47 -10.29
CA VAL A 14 4.36 2.83 -10.35
C VAL A 14 4.54 1.39 -10.82
N THR A 15 4.14 0.44 -9.98
CA THR A 15 4.16 -0.99 -10.29
C THR A 15 2.74 -1.50 -10.35
N ARG A 16 2.38 -2.19 -11.43
CA ARG A 16 1.08 -2.82 -11.57
C ARG A 16 1.21 -4.31 -11.34
N ILE A 17 0.45 -4.82 -10.38
CA ILE A 17 0.43 -6.22 -10.00
C ILE A 17 -0.86 -6.81 -10.53
N GLU A 18 -0.71 -7.73 -11.49
CA GLU A 18 -1.83 -8.45 -12.09
C GLU A 18 -2.44 -9.41 -11.05
N PRO A 19 -3.76 -9.59 -11.02
CA PRO A 19 -4.43 -10.39 -9.99
C PRO A 19 -4.03 -11.87 -10.02
N ASN A 20 -3.51 -12.37 -11.14
CA ASN A 20 -3.04 -13.75 -11.28
C ASN A 20 -1.82 -14.09 -10.43
N VAL A 21 -1.15 -13.11 -9.83
CA VAL A 21 -0.04 -13.33 -8.89
C VAL A 21 -0.48 -13.34 -7.43
N ILE A 22 -1.76 -13.07 -7.18
CA ILE A 22 -2.37 -13.01 -5.84
C ILE A 22 -3.32 -14.21 -5.73
N ASP A 23 -3.19 -14.99 -4.67
CA ASP A 23 -4.01 -16.19 -4.44
C ASP A 23 -5.45 -15.88 -3.98
N GLU A 24 -5.91 -14.64 -4.20
CA GLU A 24 -7.17 -14.14 -3.67
C GLU A 24 -8.07 -13.70 -4.84
N ALA A 25 -9.10 -14.51 -5.09
CA ALA A 25 -9.92 -14.45 -6.30
C ALA A 25 -10.74 -13.16 -6.45
N ASP A 26 -10.93 -12.41 -5.36
CA ASP A 26 -11.68 -11.15 -5.32
C ASP A 26 -10.77 -9.91 -5.43
N VAL A 27 -9.45 -10.10 -5.49
CA VAL A 27 -8.51 -8.97 -5.62
C VAL A 27 -8.34 -8.63 -7.09
N GLY A 28 -8.74 -7.41 -7.45
CA GLY A 28 -8.56 -6.85 -8.79
C GLY A 28 -7.10 -6.53 -9.10
N THR A 29 -6.86 -5.85 -10.24
CA THR A 29 -5.51 -5.37 -10.54
C THR A 29 -5.05 -4.38 -9.49
N ILE A 30 -3.92 -4.67 -8.85
CA ILE A 30 -3.34 -3.78 -7.85
C ILE A 30 -2.41 -2.78 -8.52
N THR A 31 -2.52 -1.52 -8.12
CA THR A 31 -1.58 -0.48 -8.49
C THR A 31 -0.79 -0.02 -7.27
N LEU A 32 0.51 -0.31 -7.26
CA LEU A 32 1.47 0.22 -6.29
C LEU A 32 2.02 1.55 -6.81
N SER A 33 1.87 2.61 -6.03
CA SER A 33 2.46 3.92 -6.31
C SER A 33 3.43 4.29 -5.19
N VAL A 34 4.73 4.31 -5.50
CA VAL A 34 5.80 4.68 -4.57
C VAL A 34 6.15 6.15 -4.80
N PHE A 35 6.21 6.91 -3.71
CA PHE A 35 6.60 8.31 -3.70
C PHE A 35 7.87 8.43 -2.85
N ASP A 36 9.03 8.62 -3.48
CA ASP A 36 10.32 8.83 -2.82
C ASP A 36 10.51 10.33 -2.55
N ASN A 37 9.68 10.84 -1.64
CA ASN A 37 9.77 12.22 -1.16
C ASN A 37 10.14 12.21 0.33
N ARG A 38 10.19 13.38 0.99
CA ARG A 38 10.54 13.48 2.43
C ARG A 38 9.72 12.58 3.38
N ASP A 39 8.56 12.10 2.97
CA ASP A 39 7.65 11.24 3.75
C ASP A 39 7.54 9.83 3.13
N SER A 40 8.54 9.40 2.33
CA SER A 40 8.56 8.19 1.49
C SER A 40 7.36 7.27 1.68
N ARG A 41 6.39 7.28 0.76
CA ARG A 41 5.10 6.59 0.95
C ARG A 41 4.74 5.67 -0.20
N VAL A 42 3.97 4.63 0.09
CA VAL A 42 3.43 3.69 -0.89
C VAL A 42 1.92 3.72 -0.81
N VAL A 43 1.28 3.80 -1.97
CA VAL A 43 -0.16 3.74 -2.08
C VAL A 43 -0.48 2.47 -2.87
N VAL A 44 -1.26 1.60 -2.25
CA VAL A 44 -1.73 0.34 -2.81
C VAL A 44 -3.19 0.54 -3.20
N ASP A 45 -3.49 0.53 -4.49
CA ASP A 45 -4.85 0.63 -4.98
C ASP A 45 -5.34 -0.75 -5.44
N GLY A 46 -6.31 -1.32 -4.73
CA GLY A 46 -6.94 -2.62 -5.05
C GLY A 46 -8.21 -2.48 -5.90
N GLY A 47 -8.46 -1.31 -6.49
CA GLY A 47 -9.64 -1.00 -7.30
C GLY A 47 -10.89 -0.65 -6.49
N SER A 48 -11.25 -1.46 -5.49
CA SER A 48 -12.39 -1.18 -4.59
C SER A 48 -11.99 -0.29 -3.41
N ASP A 49 -10.78 -0.51 -2.91
CA ASP A 49 -10.21 0.15 -1.76
C ASP A 49 -8.77 0.56 -2.06
N THR A 50 -8.30 1.57 -1.36
CA THR A 50 -6.92 2.05 -1.43
C THR A 50 -6.30 1.86 -0.05
N TRP A 51 -4.99 1.69 0.06
CA TRP A 51 -4.26 1.68 1.33
C TRP A 51 -3.03 2.56 1.17
N GLU A 52 -2.82 3.47 2.11
CA GLU A 52 -1.63 4.33 2.13
C GLU A 52 -0.69 3.88 3.25
N PHE A 53 0.57 3.68 2.90
CA PHE A 53 1.64 3.29 3.80
C PHE A 53 2.75 4.32 3.78
N VAL A 54 3.27 4.67 4.95
CA VAL A 54 4.52 5.45 5.05
C VAL A 54 5.67 4.47 5.23
N ILE A 55 6.68 4.56 4.39
CA ILE A 55 7.92 3.79 4.51
C ILE A 55 8.89 4.57 5.40
N ASN A 56 9.37 3.92 6.44
CA ASN A 56 10.56 4.32 7.16
C ASN A 56 11.60 3.21 7.02
N GLU A 57 12.68 3.51 6.28
CA GLU A 57 13.77 2.57 5.95
C GLU A 57 13.28 1.31 5.21
N GLU A 58 12.84 0.28 5.92
CA GLU A 58 12.34 -1.01 5.39
C GLU A 58 10.95 -1.41 5.96
N ILE A 59 10.36 -0.55 6.79
CA ILE A 59 9.09 -0.80 7.49
C ILE A 59 8.01 0.12 6.91
N ALA A 60 6.89 -0.46 6.49
CA ALA A 60 5.72 0.28 6.03
C ALA A 60 4.67 0.38 7.15
N TYR A 61 4.27 1.61 7.46
CA TYR A 61 3.24 1.94 8.44
C TYR A 61 1.94 2.27 7.73
N SER A 62 0.90 1.48 7.92
CA SER A 62 -0.43 1.75 7.36
C SER A 62 -1.04 2.97 8.03
N ARG A 63 -1.40 3.96 7.21
CA ARG A 63 -2.20 5.14 7.60
C ARG A 63 -3.71 4.92 7.44
N TRP A 64 -4.12 3.67 7.23
CA TRP A 64 -5.51 3.32 7.03
C TRP A 64 -6.21 3.07 8.37
N ASP A 65 -7.42 3.63 8.51
CA ASP A 65 -8.25 3.60 9.73
C ASP A 65 -8.90 2.23 10.00
N HIS A 66 -8.83 1.29 9.05
CA HIS A 66 -9.30 -0.08 9.29
C HIS A 66 -8.23 -0.87 10.02
N HIS A 67 -8.60 -1.40 11.19
CA HIS A 67 -7.76 -2.22 12.06
C HIS A 67 -7.23 -3.50 11.39
N GLU A 68 -7.79 -3.94 10.26
CA GLU A 68 -7.40 -5.17 9.59
C GLU A 68 -6.86 -4.84 8.19
N LEU A 69 -5.57 -5.16 7.99
CA LEU A 69 -4.95 -5.15 6.67
C LEU A 69 -5.25 -6.48 5.99
N PRO A 70 -5.68 -6.50 4.73
CA PRO A 70 -5.81 -7.73 3.97
C PRO A 70 -4.52 -8.54 3.92
N ASP A 71 -4.63 -9.87 4.01
CA ASP A 71 -3.48 -10.78 4.00
C ASP A 71 -2.63 -10.67 2.73
N TRP A 72 -3.22 -10.27 1.61
CA TRP A 72 -2.52 -10.08 0.35
C TRP A 72 -1.62 -8.83 0.28
N ILE A 73 -1.78 -7.86 1.20
CA ILE A 73 -0.99 -6.62 1.19
C ILE A 73 0.47 -6.89 1.51
N GLU A 74 0.75 -7.79 2.45
CA GLU A 74 2.11 -8.16 2.86
C GLU A 74 2.96 -8.73 1.72
N PRO A 75 2.51 -9.78 0.99
CA PRO A 75 3.28 -10.31 -0.12
C PRO A 75 3.44 -9.28 -1.26
N VAL A 76 2.47 -8.38 -1.44
CA VAL A 76 2.54 -7.29 -2.42
C VAL A 76 3.64 -6.28 -2.07
N LEU A 77 3.73 -5.84 -0.81
CA LEU A 77 4.74 -4.88 -0.37
C LEU A 77 6.14 -5.52 -0.26
N SER A 78 6.20 -6.82 0.02
CA SER A 78 7.47 -7.57 -0.02
C SER A 78 8.14 -7.54 -1.40
N GLN A 79 7.37 -7.48 -2.49
CA GLN A 79 7.93 -7.39 -3.84
C GLN A 79 8.70 -6.10 -4.12
N ILE A 80 8.40 -5.01 -3.39
CA ILE A 80 9.11 -3.73 -3.51
C ILE A 80 10.16 -3.53 -2.41
N GLY A 81 10.49 -4.59 -1.66
CA GLY A 81 11.55 -4.59 -0.64
C GLY A 81 11.09 -4.19 0.77
N ILE A 82 9.79 -4.02 0.99
CA ILE A 82 9.24 -3.76 2.33
C ILE A 82 9.15 -5.08 3.10
N ARG A 83 9.75 -5.14 4.28
CA ARG A 83 9.88 -6.40 5.04
C ARG A 83 8.92 -6.53 6.20
N ALA A 84 8.33 -5.42 6.63
CA ALA A 84 7.43 -5.41 7.77
C ALA A 84 6.29 -4.43 7.52
N LEU A 85 5.10 -4.85 7.94
CA LEU A 85 3.92 -4.01 7.99
C LEU A 85 3.51 -3.77 9.43
N ARG A 86 3.20 -2.51 9.73
CA ARG A 86 2.58 -2.12 10.98
C ARG A 86 1.29 -1.38 10.66
N ALA A 87 0.15 -1.94 11.05
CA ALA A 87 -1.01 -1.08 11.27
C ALA A 87 -0.66 -0.13 12.40
N GLU A 88 -0.95 1.17 12.29
CA GLU A 88 -0.93 2.03 13.48
C GLU A 88 -1.90 1.41 14.51
N GLU A 89 -1.38 0.73 15.53
CA GLU A 89 -2.12 0.52 16.77
C GLU A 89 -2.36 1.91 17.34
N GLU A 90 -3.62 2.33 17.44
CA GLU A 90 -3.98 3.52 18.21
C GLU A 90 -3.29 3.43 19.58
N GLY A 91 -2.41 4.39 19.86
CA GLY A 91 -1.78 4.52 21.15
C GLY A 91 -2.86 4.70 22.22
N VAL A 92 -3.00 3.70 23.08
CA VAL A 92 -3.66 3.79 24.39
C VAL A 92 -2.94 4.75 25.34
#